data_AF-J2ICV2-F1
#
_entry.id   AF-J2ICV2-F1
#
_cell.length_a   1.000
_cell.length_b   1.000
_cell.length_c   1.000
_cell.angle_alpha   90.00
_cell.angle_beta   90.00
_cell.angle_gamma   90.00
#
_symmetry.space_group_name_H-M   'P 1'
#
loop_
_entity.id
_entity.type
_entity.pdbx_description
1 polymer ?
#
loop_
_entity_poly.entity_id
_entity_poly.type
_entity_poly.pdbx_seq_one_letter_code
_entity_poly.pdbx_strand_id
1 'polypeptide(L)'
;MGYYETAPGKKRHFCKVCASPIFSSNNASPELLRLRLGILDSDILEQPISHNFVSSRANWDDQDAQLPRYDEHEPGRAVKK
;
A
#
# COMPACT_ATOMS: atom_id res chain seq x y z
N MET A 1 19.32 -3.81 2.59
CA MET A 1 17.93 -3.29 2.76
C MET A 1 17.88 -2.33 3.95
N GLY A 2 17.00 -1.34 3.92
CA GLY A 2 16.78 -0.38 5.01
C GLY A 2 15.30 -0.26 5.33
N TYR A 3 14.98 0.33 6.48
CA TYR A 3 13.60 0.62 6.84
C TYR A 3 13.50 1.96 7.58
N TYR A 4 12.33 2.59 7.46
CA TYR A 4 11.91 3.72 8.27
C TYR A 4 10.69 3.32 9.09
N GLU A 5 10.71 3.61 10.38
CA GLU A 5 9.64 3.28 11.32
C GLU A 5 8.72 4.50 11.51
N THR A 6 7.57 4.46 10.84
CA THR A 6 6.60 5.57 10.86
C THR A 6 5.86 5.70 12.19
N ALA A 7 5.77 4.61 12.94
CA ALA A 7 5.22 4.49 14.28
C ALA A 7 5.77 3.18 14.87
N PRO A 8 5.78 2.98 16.19
CA PRO A 8 6.27 1.74 16.80
C PRO A 8 5.68 0.49 16.13
N GLY A 9 6.55 -0.36 15.58
CA GLY A 9 6.21 -1.58 14.85
C GLY A 9 5.83 -1.40 13.37
N LYS A 10 5.54 -0.19 12.89
CA LYS A 10 5.11 0.09 11.50
C LYS A 10 6.29 0.50 10.62
N LYS A 11 6.86 -0.46 9.92
CA LYS A 11 8.10 -0.30 9.13
C LYS A 11 7.80 -0.23 7.64
N ARG A 12 8.42 0.73 6.95
CA ARG A 12 8.47 0.84 5.48
C ARG A 12 9.86 0.41 5.01
N HIS A 13 9.95 -0.70 4.30
CA HIS A 13 11.22 -1.27 3.83
C HIS A 13 11.54 -0.78 2.42
N PHE A 14 12.80 -0.47 2.17
CA PHE A 14 13.27 0.09 0.92
C PHE A 14 14.68 -0.38 0.55
N CYS A 15 15.02 -0.27 -0.73
CA CYS A 15 16.36 -0.53 -1.23
C CYS A 15 17.32 0.60 -0.80
N LYS A 16 18.45 0.26 -0.17
CA LYS A 16 19.46 1.26 0.27
C LYS A 16 20.25 1.88 -0.89
N VAL A 17 20.15 1.32 -2.10
CA VAL A 17 20.88 1.81 -3.28
C VAL A 17 20.03 2.82 -4.06
N CYS A 18 18.80 2.45 -4.43
CA CYS A 18 17.92 3.28 -5.26
C CYS A 18 16.76 3.95 -4.50
N ALA A 19 16.62 3.71 -3.19
CA ALA A 19 15.51 4.18 -2.36
C ALA A 19 14.09 3.68 -2.77
N SER A 20 13.98 2.76 -3.73
CA SER A 20 12.68 2.21 -4.13
C SER A 20 11.97 1.53 -2.94
N PRO A 21 10.67 1.82 -2.71
CA PRO A 21 9.88 1.16 -1.68
C PRO A 21 9.57 -0.29 -2.11
N ILE A 22 9.75 -1.24 -1.19
CA ILE A 22 9.58 -2.67 -1.48
C ILE A 22 8.29 -3.18 -0.83
N PHE A 23 8.22 -3.11 0.50
CA PHE A 23 7.04 -3.52 1.25
C PHE A 23 6.92 -2.79 2.60
N SER A 24 5.75 -2.88 3.24
CA SER A 24 5.54 -2.46 4.61
C SER A 24 5.20 -3.66 5.50
N SER A 25 5.69 -3.64 6.74
CA SER A 25 5.39 -4.64 7.77
C SER A 25 4.85 -3.97 9.04
N ASN A 26 4.08 -4.72 9.82
CA ASN A 26 3.57 -4.28 11.12
C ASN A 26 3.81 -5.35 12.17
N ASN A 27 4.50 -5.02 13.27
CA ASN A 27 4.71 -5.98 14.37
C ASN A 27 3.40 -6.49 15.00
N ALA A 28 2.30 -5.72 14.92
CA ALA A 28 0.99 -6.17 15.40
C ALA A 28 0.32 -7.20 14.47
N SER A 29 0.82 -7.39 13.25
CA SER A 29 0.30 -8.36 12.28
C SER A 29 1.47 -8.91 11.44
N PRO A 30 2.40 -9.68 12.06
CA PRO A 30 3.63 -10.12 11.43
C PRO A 30 3.41 -11.04 10.22
N GLU A 31 2.23 -11.66 10.12
CA GLU A 31 1.80 -12.51 9.01
C GLU A 31 1.36 -11.72 7.76
N LEU A 32 1.18 -10.40 7.88
CA LEU A 32 0.72 -9.54 6.78
C LEU A 32 1.82 -8.59 6.30
N LEU A 33 2.17 -8.72 5.02
CA LEU A 33 3.04 -7.79 4.30
C LEU A 33 2.26 -7.03 3.24
N ARG A 34 2.49 -5.72 3.14
CA ARG A 34 1.94 -4.89 2.04
C ARG A 34 3.04 -4.65 1.02
N LEU A 35 2.97 -5.35 -0.11
CA LEU A 35 3.94 -5.28 -1.20
C LEU A 35 3.64 -4.13 -2.17
N ARG A 36 4.67 -3.55 -2.81
CA ARG A 36 4.51 -2.63 -3.94
C ARG A 36 4.48 -3.43 -5.24
N LEU A 37 3.35 -3.44 -5.95
CA LEU A 37 3.21 -4.29 -7.14
C LEU A 37 4.14 -3.89 -8.29
N GLY A 38 4.47 -2.60 -8.44
CA GLY A 38 5.33 -2.11 -9.52
C GLY A 38 6.80 -2.55 -9.47
N ILE A 39 7.18 -3.41 -8.52
CA ILE A 39 8.52 -4.02 -8.46
C ILE A 39 8.53 -5.48 -8.93
N LEU A 40 7.37 -6.04 -9.24
CA LEU A 40 7.23 -7.40 -9.75
C LEU A 40 7.31 -7.37 -11.28
N ASP A 41 7.97 -8.36 -11.84
CA ASP A 41 8.17 -8.57 -13.27
C ASP A 41 7.31 -9.72 -13.83
N SER A 42 6.60 -10.44 -12.97
CA SER A 42 5.65 -11.49 -13.33
C SER A 42 4.24 -10.93 -13.54
N ASP A 43 3.43 -11.66 -14.31
CA ASP A 43 2.00 -11.40 -14.40
C ASP A 43 1.33 -11.48 -13.02
N ILE A 44 0.43 -10.53 -12.75
CA ILE A 44 -0.38 -10.46 -11.53
C ILE A 44 -1.84 -10.60 -11.94
N LEU A 45 -2.51 -11.63 -11.44
CA LEU A 45 -3.92 -11.88 -11.76
C LEU A 45 -4.85 -11.03 -10.89
N GLU A 46 -4.41 -10.72 -9.68
CA GLU A 46 -5.14 -9.89 -8.72
C GLU A 46 -5.31 -8.46 -9.24
N GLN A 47 -6.51 -7.91 -9.08
CA GLN A 47 -6.84 -6.55 -9.50
C GLN A 47 -7.15 -5.66 -8.28
N PRO A 48 -6.87 -4.35 -8.37
CA PRO A 48 -7.33 -3.41 -7.35
C PRO A 48 -8.86 -3.45 -7.22
N ILE A 49 -9.36 -3.37 -5.99
CA ILE A 49 -10.79 -3.42 -5.69
C ILE A 49 -11.38 -2.04 -5.32
N SER A 50 -10.54 -1.05 -5.04
CA SER A 50 -10.95 0.29 -4.64
C SER A 50 -9.84 1.33 -4.79
N HIS A 51 -10.24 2.60 -4.86
CA HIS A 51 -9.38 3.75 -4.56
C HIS A 51 -9.69 4.24 -3.14
N ASN A 52 -8.65 4.34 -2.31
CA ASN A 52 -8.76 4.76 -0.92
C ASN A 52 -8.08 6.11 -0.72
N PHE A 53 -8.57 6.90 0.24
CA PHE A 53 -8.10 8.27 0.52
C PHE A 53 -8.16 9.19 -0.70
N VAL A 54 -9.20 9.07 -1.53
CA VAL A 54 -9.32 9.84 -2.77
C VAL A 54 -9.43 11.35 -2.53
N SER A 55 -9.93 11.76 -1.37
CA SER A 55 -9.96 13.17 -0.94
C SER A 55 -8.56 13.80 -0.81
N SER A 56 -7.51 12.98 -0.62
CA SER A 56 -6.11 13.42 -0.52
C SER A 56 -5.38 13.43 -1.88
N ARG A 57 -6.07 13.15 -2.99
CA ARG A 57 -5.46 13.15 -4.33
C ARG A 57 -5.05 14.56 -4.75
N ALA A 58 -4.08 14.64 -5.65
CA ALA A 58 -3.76 15.91 -6.28
C ALA A 58 -4.95 16.39 -7.14
N ASN A 59 -5.17 17.69 -7.22
CA ASN A 59 -6.31 18.26 -7.95
C ASN A 59 -6.30 17.94 -9.47
N TRP A 60 -5.16 17.59 -10.03
CA TRP A 60 -4.97 17.19 -11.42
C TRP A 60 -5.04 15.67 -11.66
N ASP A 61 -5.06 14.85 -10.61
CA ASP A 61 -5.07 13.38 -10.72
C ASP A 61 -6.48 12.90 -11.03
N ASP A 62 -6.75 12.51 -12.28
CA ASP A 62 -8.00 11.87 -12.68
C ASP A 62 -7.80 10.36 -12.79
N GLN A 63 -8.43 9.61 -11.89
CA GLN A 63 -8.26 8.17 -11.80
C GLN A 63 -9.14 7.48 -12.86
N ASP A 64 -8.53 6.84 -13.84
CA ASP A 64 -9.27 6.26 -14.99
C ASP A 64 -10.04 4.98 -14.64
N ALA A 65 -9.60 4.25 -13.61
CA ALA A 65 -10.20 2.98 -13.22
C ALA A 65 -11.60 3.19 -12.60
N GLN A 66 -12.57 2.43 -13.11
CA GLN A 66 -13.96 2.42 -12.63
C GLN A 66 -14.09 1.53 -11.39
N LEU A 67 -13.41 1.93 -10.32
CA LEU A 67 -13.42 1.24 -9.01
C LEU A 67 -14.15 2.09 -7.96
N PRO A 68 -14.76 1.46 -6.94
CA PRO A 68 -15.27 2.17 -5.77
C PRO A 68 -14.24 3.13 -5.18
N ARG A 69 -14.67 4.34 -4.82
CA ARG A 69 -13.82 5.41 -4.30
C ARG A 69 -14.21 5.75 -2.87
N TYR A 70 -13.24 5.83 -1.97
CA TYR A 70 -13.44 6.10 -0.55
C TYR A 70 -12.49 7.20 -0.05
N ASP A 71 -13.00 8.08 0.81
CA ASP A 71 -12.18 9.11 1.48
C ASP A 71 -11.28 8.52 2.57
N GLU A 72 -11.53 7.27 2.96
CA GLU A 72 -10.75 6.49 3.92
C GLU A 72 -10.47 5.08 3.35
N HIS A 73 -10.39 4.07 4.21
CA HIS A 73 -10.31 2.67 3.80
C HIS A 73 -11.64 2.14 3.27
N GLU A 74 -11.56 1.14 2.39
CA GLU A 74 -12.72 0.43 1.86
C GLU A 74 -13.51 -0.29 2.96
N PRO A 75 -14.85 -0.32 2.87
CA PRO A 75 -15.69 -1.10 3.76
C PRO A 75 -15.32 -2.59 3.73
N GLY A 76 -15.33 -3.24 4.89
CA GLY A 76 -15.02 -4.67 4.99
C GLY A 76 -13.53 -4.99 5.04
N ARG A 77 -12.65 -3.97 5.06
CA ARG A 77 -11.22 -4.18 5.37
C ARG A 77 -11.07 -4.81 6.75
N ALA A 78 -10.83 -6.13 6.77
CA ALA A 78 -10.63 -6.87 8.00
C ALA A 78 -9.33 -6.41 8.67
N VAL A 79 -9.43 -5.54 9.67
CA VAL A 79 -8.38 -5.42 10.67
C VAL A 79 -8.55 -6.66 11.54
N LYS A 80 -7.77 -7.71 11.28
CA LYS A 80 -7.53 -8.68 12.35
C LYS A 80 -6.89 -7.88 13.49
N LYS A 81 -7.67 -7.60 14.53
CA LYS A 81 -7.17 -7.06 15.79
C LYS A 81 -6.31 -8.12 16.47
#